data_AF-A0A1W6LBA3-F1
#
_entry.id   AF-A0A1W6LBA3-F1
#
_cell.length_a   1.000
_cell.length_b   1.000
_cell.length_c   1.000
_cell.angle_alpha   90.00
_cell.angle_beta   90.00
_cell.angle_gamma   90.00
#
_symmetry.space_group_name_H-M   'P 1'
#
loop_
_entity.id
_entity.type
_entity.pdbx_description
1 polymer ?
#
loop_
_entity_poly.entity_id
_entity_poly.type
_entity_poly.pdbx_seq_one_letter_code
_entity_poly.pdbx_strand_id
1 'polypeptide(L)'
;MTLFPMRAACVVLACGASLAVAQSLPEGWTSREVDGGILYSPAQLPAGMQFSLFAVTVGVGNATTSAAFEQAKARAMPPEALQCRAPQQENGAVTQRCSGSNGVLDVTFVQLPVRGGQAHLMRMALQGDEAALRPHKDGFSAVMQAQTQAWKASAGGKPAPPEPSKKDLEAKARAEARNAIAEAIRTAPGKGLRSDEVEGVLNDWRQVYEISGLQYHETLYLLLKDGTAYSDVWLPPEDFDVAASRKLQPGRWQQWRYRNGAYELRGSEKDSWRRLSQATLGTPARRDERLSKAYVHSKFANRGGLGGSANQWTIFFRGDGRYEESSYGIQGTGTVQAGNGYTGGSSRGSSKQGSWSSGSGSQTGPGGTVSSGSTQTRNDGSDYAGNYRLDGWTIEFQIDNGKTTRKLFFHSGTGINVGGTWYSLKS
;
A
#
# COMPACT_ATOMS: atom_id res chain seq x y z
N MET A 1 7.77 27.40 77.89
CA MET A 1 6.86 26.68 76.99
C MET A 1 6.95 27.33 75.61
N THR A 2 7.80 26.80 74.74
CA THR A 2 7.85 27.13 73.30
C THR A 2 8.74 26.08 72.65
N LEU A 3 8.14 25.07 72.02
CA LEU A 3 8.82 24.02 71.27
C LEU A 3 8.64 24.30 69.77
N PHE A 4 9.76 24.48 69.07
CA PHE A 4 9.86 24.48 67.62
C PHE A 4 9.73 23.02 67.09
N PRO A 5 8.95 22.74 66.03
CA PRO A 5 9.06 21.46 65.34
C PRO A 5 10.04 21.54 64.16
N MET A 6 11.02 20.64 64.19
CA MET A 6 11.85 20.21 63.07
C MET A 6 10.97 19.72 61.90
N ARG A 7 11.20 20.25 60.69
CA ARG A 7 10.68 19.67 59.45
C ARG A 7 11.63 18.57 58.96
N ALA A 8 11.22 17.31 59.10
CA ALA A 8 11.84 16.20 58.40
C ALA A 8 11.37 16.20 56.94
N ALA A 9 12.31 16.33 56.00
CA ALA A 9 12.07 16.17 54.58
C ALA A 9 11.92 14.67 54.26
N CYS A 10 10.70 14.24 53.95
CA CYS A 10 10.44 12.92 53.40
C CYS A 10 10.78 12.95 51.90
N VAL A 11 11.89 12.31 51.52
CA VAL A 11 12.22 12.02 50.13
C VAL A 11 11.27 10.93 49.65
N VAL A 12 10.28 11.31 48.84
CA VAL A 12 9.44 10.34 48.12
C VAL A 12 10.23 9.85 46.91
N LEU A 13 10.78 8.64 47.02
CA LEU A 13 11.25 7.86 45.88
C LEU A 13 10.05 7.55 44.97
N ALA A 14 10.00 8.19 43.81
CA ALA A 14 9.04 7.86 42.76
C ALA A 14 9.41 6.49 42.16
N CYS A 15 8.92 5.40 42.75
CA CYS A 15 8.80 4.13 42.05
C CYS A 15 7.77 4.31 40.92
N GLY A 16 8.18 4.02 39.69
CA GLY A 16 7.29 4.00 38.54
C GLY A 16 6.22 2.93 38.75
N ALA A 17 5.03 3.35 39.19
CA ALA A 17 3.90 2.46 39.33
C ALA A 17 3.42 2.08 37.93
N SER A 18 3.54 0.79 37.60
CA SER A 18 2.81 0.15 36.52
C SER A 18 1.34 0.52 36.64
N LEU A 19 0.76 1.14 35.61
CA LEU A 19 -0.68 1.38 35.52
C LEU A 19 -1.39 0.03 35.38
N ALA A 20 -1.59 -0.67 36.48
CA ALA A 20 -2.55 -1.77 36.56
C ALA A 20 -3.95 -1.14 36.53
N VAL A 21 -4.42 -0.80 35.32
CA VAL A 21 -5.84 -0.53 35.12
C VAL A 21 -6.52 -1.88 35.39
N ALA A 22 -7.35 -1.94 36.43
CA ALA A 22 -8.26 -3.05 36.68
C ALA A 22 -9.36 -3.03 35.59
N GLN A 23 -8.97 -3.31 34.34
CA GLN A 23 -9.89 -3.71 33.29
C GLN A 23 -10.29 -5.15 33.59
N SER A 24 -11.59 -5.42 33.59
CA SER A 24 -12.10 -6.80 33.63
C SER A 24 -11.46 -7.57 32.46
N LEU A 25 -10.59 -8.52 32.79
CA LEU A 25 -10.00 -9.40 31.80
C LEU A 25 -11.12 -10.17 31.09
N PRO A 26 -10.96 -10.47 29.79
CA PRO A 26 -11.89 -11.35 29.09
C PRO A 26 -12.02 -12.69 29.82
N GLU A 27 -13.21 -13.29 29.76
CA GLU A 27 -13.45 -14.59 30.36
C GLU A 27 -12.42 -15.62 29.87
N GLY A 28 -11.84 -16.38 30.80
CA GLY A 28 -10.80 -17.37 30.49
C GLY A 28 -9.40 -16.79 30.23
N TRP A 29 -9.14 -15.50 30.51
CA TRP A 29 -7.80 -14.90 30.47
C TRP A 29 -7.28 -14.53 31.85
N THR A 30 -5.98 -14.66 32.03
CA THR A 30 -5.25 -14.25 33.22
C THR A 30 -4.21 -13.19 32.86
N SER A 31 -3.87 -12.34 33.82
CA SER A 31 -2.73 -11.44 33.73
C SER A 31 -1.81 -11.65 34.93
N ARG A 32 -0.52 -11.38 34.72
CA ARG A 32 0.48 -11.30 35.79
C ARG A 32 1.54 -10.26 35.43
N GLU A 33 2.05 -9.58 36.45
CA GLU A 33 3.17 -8.67 36.28
C GLU A 33 4.46 -9.49 36.13
N VAL A 34 5.27 -9.16 35.11
CA VAL A 34 6.54 -9.83 34.80
C VAL A 34 7.49 -8.76 34.26
N ASP A 35 8.70 -8.66 34.81
CA ASP A 35 9.77 -7.79 34.30
C ASP A 35 9.37 -6.32 34.01
N GLY A 36 8.49 -5.76 34.84
CA GLY A 36 8.00 -4.37 34.69
C GLY A 36 6.97 -4.17 33.58
N GLY A 37 6.44 -5.26 33.01
CA GLY A 37 5.29 -5.27 32.11
C GLY A 37 4.22 -6.24 32.59
N ILE A 38 3.16 -6.40 31.79
CA ILE A 38 2.05 -7.30 32.10
C ILE A 38 2.00 -8.39 31.04
N LEU A 39 2.06 -9.65 31.48
CA LEU A 39 1.86 -10.82 30.66
C LEU A 39 0.41 -11.29 30.77
N TYR A 40 -0.26 -11.39 29.64
CA TYR A 40 -1.61 -11.91 29.48
C TYR A 40 -1.56 -13.27 28.77
N SER A 41 -2.35 -14.23 29.25
CA SER A 41 -2.46 -15.56 28.65
C SER A 41 -3.83 -16.17 28.94
N PRO A 42 -4.32 -17.10 28.10
CA PRO A 42 -5.47 -17.91 28.46
C PRO A 42 -5.21 -18.72 29.73
N ALA A 43 -6.23 -18.87 30.58
CA ALA A 43 -6.17 -19.62 31.83
C ALA A 43 -5.94 -21.12 31.62
N GLN A 44 -6.38 -21.64 30.47
CA GLN A 44 -6.24 -23.04 30.08
C GLN A 44 -5.65 -23.08 28.67
N LEU A 45 -4.46 -23.69 28.55
CA LEU A 45 -3.82 -24.03 27.28
C LEU A 45 -3.41 -25.50 27.32
N PRO A 46 -3.51 -26.24 26.20
CA PRO A 46 -2.95 -27.59 26.10
C PRO A 46 -1.45 -27.61 26.41
N ALA A 47 -0.97 -28.71 26.99
CA ALA A 47 0.44 -28.88 27.32
C ALA A 47 1.33 -28.70 26.07
N GLY A 48 2.40 -27.91 26.21
CA GLY A 48 3.34 -27.62 25.12
C GLY A 48 2.92 -26.48 24.18
N MET A 49 1.76 -25.85 24.39
CA MET A 49 1.35 -24.66 23.66
C MET A 49 1.70 -23.37 24.40
N GLN A 50 1.97 -22.31 23.65
CA GLN A 50 2.15 -20.96 24.16
C GLN A 50 1.24 -20.01 23.41
N PHE A 51 0.45 -19.25 24.16
CA PHE A 51 -0.24 -18.09 23.63
C PHE A 51 -0.23 -16.99 24.65
N SER A 52 0.53 -15.94 24.39
CA SER A 52 0.66 -14.83 25.33
C SER A 52 0.85 -13.49 24.66
N LEU A 53 0.37 -12.46 25.34
CA LEU A 53 0.66 -11.07 25.05
C LEU A 53 1.44 -10.48 26.22
N PHE A 54 2.64 -9.98 25.98
CA PHE A 54 3.35 -9.17 26.95
C PHE A 54 3.26 -7.70 26.54
N ALA A 55 2.86 -6.82 27.44
CA ALA A 55 2.79 -5.39 27.19
C ALA A 55 3.65 -4.62 28.19
N VAL A 56 4.44 -3.67 27.69
CA VAL A 56 5.33 -2.85 28.50
C VAL A 56 5.33 -1.42 27.98
N THR A 57 5.38 -0.47 28.91
CA THR A 57 5.59 0.95 28.61
C THR A 57 6.97 1.34 29.09
N VAL A 58 7.76 1.97 28.23
CA VAL A 58 9.16 2.32 28.50
C VAL A 58 9.36 3.81 28.25
N GLY A 59 10.05 4.48 29.18
CA GLY A 59 10.51 5.86 28.97
C GLY A 59 11.64 5.89 27.94
N VAL A 60 11.40 6.58 26.82
CA VAL A 60 12.34 6.70 25.70
C VAL A 60 12.80 8.14 25.44
N GLY A 61 12.25 9.11 26.19
CA GLY A 61 12.63 10.52 26.07
C GLY A 61 12.42 11.04 24.65
N ASN A 62 13.47 11.65 24.07
CA ASN A 62 13.45 12.18 22.71
C ASN A 62 14.01 11.17 21.67
N ALA A 63 14.07 9.88 22.01
CA ALA A 63 14.56 8.87 21.08
C ALA A 63 13.72 8.83 19.80
N THR A 64 14.38 8.59 18.66
CA THR A 64 13.71 8.32 17.39
C THR A 64 12.85 7.06 17.50
N THR A 65 11.82 6.92 16.66
CA THR A 65 10.89 5.78 16.72
C THR A 65 11.61 4.42 16.66
N SER A 66 12.67 4.30 15.86
CA SER A 66 13.48 3.09 15.74
C SER A 66 14.34 2.84 16.98
N ALA A 67 14.96 3.87 17.56
CA ALA A 67 15.74 3.74 18.79
C ALA A 67 14.85 3.39 19.99
N ALA A 68 13.67 4.03 20.08
CA ALA A 68 12.63 3.72 21.04
C ALA A 68 12.17 2.25 20.91
N PHE A 69 12.03 1.74 19.68
CA PHE A 69 11.67 0.36 19.41
C PHE A 69 12.71 -0.63 19.94
N GLU A 70 13.99 -0.44 19.64
CA GLU A 70 15.03 -1.34 20.14
C GLU A 70 15.14 -1.29 21.67
N GLN A 71 15.01 -0.10 22.27
CA GLN A 71 15.02 0.08 23.71
C GLN A 71 13.84 -0.62 24.40
N ALA A 72 12.62 -0.47 23.86
CA ALA A 72 11.44 -1.15 24.38
C ALA A 72 11.52 -2.67 24.14
N LYS A 73 12.03 -3.09 22.97
CA LYS A 73 12.17 -4.50 22.61
C LYS A 73 13.13 -5.24 23.51
N ALA A 74 14.22 -4.61 23.94
CA ALA A 74 15.13 -5.19 24.93
C ALA A 74 14.42 -5.52 26.26
N ARG A 75 13.39 -4.76 26.65
CA ARG A 75 12.58 -5.02 27.85
C ARG A 75 11.53 -6.12 27.65
N ALA A 76 11.11 -6.33 26.41
CA ALA A 76 10.12 -7.34 26.06
C ALA A 76 10.72 -8.60 25.45
N MET A 77 12.04 -8.72 25.32
CA MET A 77 12.65 -9.88 24.67
C MET A 77 12.42 -11.13 25.53
N PRO A 78 11.93 -12.25 24.96
CA PRO A 78 11.87 -13.50 25.71
C PRO A 78 13.29 -14.10 25.84
N PRO A 79 13.53 -15.00 26.82
CA PRO A 79 14.85 -15.57 27.07
C PRO A 79 15.35 -16.48 25.92
N GLU A 80 14.46 -16.95 25.06
CA GLU A 80 14.79 -17.79 23.91
C GLU A 80 15.49 -16.99 22.79
N ALA A 81 16.46 -17.64 22.12
CA ALA A 81 17.10 -17.06 20.95
C ALA A 81 16.13 -16.98 19.77
N LEU A 82 15.90 -15.77 19.26
CA LEU A 82 14.99 -15.49 18.14
C LEU A 82 15.75 -15.04 16.89
N GLN A 83 15.29 -15.50 15.73
CA GLN A 83 15.69 -14.99 14.42
C GLN A 83 14.67 -13.96 13.93
N CYS A 84 15.07 -12.69 13.83
CA CYS A 84 14.17 -11.59 13.49
C CYS A 84 14.35 -11.11 12.04
N ARG A 85 13.23 -10.79 11.39
CA ARG A 85 13.23 -10.00 10.14
C ARG A 85 13.51 -8.53 10.44
N ALA A 86 13.81 -7.75 9.41
CA ALA A 86 13.91 -6.30 9.54
C ALA A 86 12.58 -5.71 10.04
N PRO A 87 12.62 -4.74 10.98
CA PRO A 87 11.41 -4.07 11.45
C PRO A 87 10.76 -3.26 10.32
N GLN A 88 9.43 -3.19 10.35
CA GLN A 88 8.61 -2.43 9.42
C GLN A 88 7.93 -1.29 10.15
N GLN A 89 7.96 -0.09 9.58
CA GLN A 89 7.34 1.10 10.16
C GLN A 89 6.21 1.58 9.25
N GLU A 90 5.03 1.83 9.83
CA GLU A 90 3.88 2.40 9.12
C GLU A 90 3.04 3.21 10.13
N ASN A 91 2.65 4.44 9.77
CA ASN A 91 1.82 5.32 10.61
C ASN A 91 2.35 5.55 12.04
N GLY A 92 3.68 5.59 12.21
CA GLY A 92 4.35 5.79 13.50
C GLY A 92 4.43 4.55 14.39
N ALA A 93 3.79 3.44 14.00
CA ALA A 93 3.95 2.15 14.67
C ALA A 93 5.11 1.36 14.05
N VAL A 94 5.73 0.48 14.82
CA VAL A 94 6.81 -0.42 14.36
C VAL A 94 6.41 -1.86 14.65
N THR A 95 6.49 -2.71 13.63
CA THR A 95 6.24 -4.15 13.77
C THR A 95 7.50 -4.93 13.41
N GLN A 96 7.82 -5.97 14.17
CA GLN A 96 8.89 -6.90 13.83
C GLN A 96 8.46 -8.34 14.11
N ARG A 97 8.64 -9.21 13.12
CA ARG A 97 8.40 -10.64 13.27
C ARG A 97 9.72 -11.37 13.50
N CYS A 98 9.70 -12.30 14.44
CA CYS A 98 10.79 -13.18 14.76
C CYS A 98 10.27 -14.61 14.95
N SER A 99 11.13 -15.59 14.75
CA SER A 99 10.84 -17.00 15.02
C SER A 99 11.92 -17.61 15.89
N GLY A 100 11.56 -18.57 16.75
CA GLY A 100 12.51 -19.37 17.50
C GLY A 100 13.45 -20.15 16.58
N SER A 101 14.62 -20.54 17.10
CA SER A 101 15.65 -21.26 16.35
C SER A 101 15.19 -22.62 15.78
N ASN A 102 14.13 -23.21 16.32
CA ASN A 102 13.49 -24.44 15.83
C ASN A 102 12.23 -24.21 14.96
N GLY A 103 11.82 -22.95 14.74
CA GLY A 103 10.65 -22.58 13.93
C GLY A 103 9.29 -22.86 14.58
N VAL A 104 9.26 -23.26 15.85
CA VAL A 104 8.03 -23.68 16.57
C VAL A 104 7.39 -22.53 17.36
N LEU A 105 8.16 -21.49 17.65
CA LEU A 105 7.72 -20.28 18.35
C LEU A 105 7.72 -19.08 17.40
N ASP A 106 6.56 -18.50 17.15
CA ASP A 106 6.40 -17.24 16.42
C ASP A 106 6.23 -16.09 17.39
N VAL A 107 7.07 -15.06 17.23
CA VAL A 107 7.06 -13.86 18.06
C VAL A 107 6.85 -12.63 17.19
N THR A 108 5.86 -11.82 17.52
CA THR A 108 5.64 -10.53 16.84
C THR A 108 5.66 -9.40 17.85
N PHE A 109 6.54 -8.44 17.61
CA PHE A 109 6.62 -7.19 18.34
C PHE A 109 5.81 -6.12 17.62
N VAL A 110 5.04 -5.35 18.37
CA VAL A 110 4.24 -4.21 17.89
C VAL A 110 4.47 -3.04 18.84
N GLN A 111 5.17 -2.01 18.39
CA GLN A 111 5.27 -0.74 19.08
C GLN A 111 4.23 0.21 18.53
N LEU A 112 3.43 0.78 19.43
CA LEU A 112 2.50 1.85 19.11
C LEU A 112 3.26 3.19 18.98
N PRO A 113 2.70 4.21 18.29
CA PRO A 113 3.38 5.49 18.13
C PRO A 113 3.83 6.09 19.45
N VAL A 114 5.08 6.56 19.49
CA VAL A 114 5.69 7.23 20.64
C VAL A 114 4.90 8.49 20.98
N ARG A 115 4.61 8.67 22.26
CA ARG A 115 3.82 9.80 22.79
C ARG A 115 4.40 10.23 24.13
N GLY A 116 4.54 11.54 24.33
CA GLY A 116 5.05 12.09 25.60
C GLY A 116 6.41 11.53 26.05
N GLY A 117 7.28 11.15 25.11
CA GLY A 117 8.57 10.52 25.39
C GLY A 117 8.48 9.11 25.97
N GLN A 118 7.36 8.43 25.77
CA GLN A 118 7.11 7.05 26.19
C GLN A 118 6.84 6.19 24.94
N ALA A 119 7.30 4.94 24.97
CA ALA A 119 7.00 3.93 23.97
C ALA A 119 6.18 2.81 24.62
N HIS A 120 5.13 2.37 23.95
CA HIS A 120 4.36 1.21 24.37
C HIS A 120 4.57 0.07 23.38
N LEU A 121 5.09 -1.03 23.88
CA LEU A 121 5.44 -2.20 23.10
C LEU A 121 4.63 -3.40 23.57
N MET A 122 4.10 -4.12 22.60
CA MET A 122 3.43 -5.39 22.77
C MET A 122 4.25 -6.50 22.10
N ARG A 123 4.50 -7.60 22.80
CA ARG A 123 5.07 -8.84 22.26
C ARG A 123 4.00 -9.92 22.29
N MET A 124 3.66 -10.43 21.12
CA MET A 124 2.81 -11.60 20.94
C MET A 124 3.73 -12.82 20.77
N ALA A 125 3.51 -13.88 21.54
CA ALA A 125 4.24 -15.14 21.42
C ALA A 125 3.24 -16.28 21.20
N LEU A 126 3.46 -17.04 20.13
CA LEU A 126 2.58 -18.12 19.67
C LEU A 126 3.39 -19.39 19.40
N GLN A 127 2.97 -20.49 19.99
CA GLN A 127 3.51 -21.83 19.74
C GLN A 127 2.37 -22.84 19.86
N GLY A 128 2.16 -23.66 18.83
CA GLY A 128 1.16 -24.72 18.83
C GLY A 128 0.32 -24.79 17.56
N ASP A 129 -0.70 -25.65 17.60
CA ASP A 129 -1.65 -25.85 16.51
C ASP A 129 -2.65 -24.69 16.45
N GLU A 130 -2.76 -24.03 15.29
CA GLU A 130 -3.67 -22.92 15.03
C GLU A 130 -5.14 -23.29 15.36
N ALA A 131 -5.53 -24.55 15.14
CA ALA A 131 -6.88 -25.01 15.45
C ALA A 131 -7.18 -24.98 16.96
N ALA A 132 -6.19 -25.29 17.80
CA ALA A 132 -6.31 -25.26 19.26
C ALA A 132 -6.28 -23.85 19.83
N LEU A 133 -5.74 -22.88 19.08
CA LEU A 133 -5.63 -21.47 19.48
C LEU A 133 -6.88 -20.65 19.09
N ARG A 134 -7.66 -21.14 18.13
CA ARG A 134 -8.87 -20.50 17.60
C ARG A 134 -9.91 -20.10 18.67
N PRO A 135 -10.20 -20.89 19.73
CA PRO A 135 -11.16 -20.52 20.76
C PRO A 135 -10.74 -19.27 21.56
N HIS A 136 -9.44 -18.97 21.61
CA HIS A 136 -8.90 -17.86 22.40
C HIS A 136 -8.80 -16.54 21.62
N LYS A 137 -9.13 -16.55 20.32
CA LYS A 137 -8.98 -15.39 19.42
C LYS A 137 -9.70 -14.14 19.93
N ASP A 138 -10.92 -14.30 20.44
CA ASP A 138 -11.78 -13.17 20.82
C ASP A 138 -11.30 -12.53 22.13
N GLY A 139 -10.88 -13.36 23.09
CA GLY A 139 -10.26 -12.85 24.32
C GLY A 139 -8.90 -12.20 24.06
N PHE A 140 -8.08 -12.76 23.16
CA PHE A 140 -6.82 -12.12 22.76
C PHE A 140 -7.04 -10.75 22.13
N SER A 141 -7.99 -10.64 21.21
CA SER A 141 -8.40 -9.37 20.60
C SER A 141 -8.83 -8.36 21.67
N ALA A 142 -9.61 -8.78 22.66
CA ALA A 142 -10.04 -7.92 23.76
C ALA A 142 -8.86 -7.46 24.65
N VAL A 143 -7.88 -8.32 24.93
CA VAL A 143 -6.65 -7.93 25.66
C VAL A 143 -5.81 -6.93 24.88
N MET A 144 -5.58 -7.16 23.58
CA MET A 144 -4.86 -6.23 22.69
C MET A 144 -5.54 -4.86 22.62
N GLN A 145 -6.87 -4.86 22.56
CA GLN A 145 -7.70 -3.65 22.57
C GLN A 145 -7.55 -2.88 23.88
N ALA A 146 -7.64 -3.58 25.01
CA ALA A 146 -7.45 -3.05 26.36
C ALA A 146 -6.10 -2.32 26.51
N GLN A 147 -5.00 -2.94 26.06
CA GLN A 147 -3.66 -2.34 26.11
C GLN A 147 -3.53 -1.10 25.21
N THR A 148 -4.05 -1.18 23.99
CA THR A 148 -4.02 -0.05 23.06
C THR A 148 -4.82 1.15 23.58
N GLN A 149 -5.96 0.89 24.24
CA GLN A 149 -6.78 1.94 24.86
C GLN A 149 -6.10 2.54 26.08
N ALA A 150 -5.55 1.71 26.96
CA ALA A 150 -4.79 2.16 28.13
C ALA A 150 -3.62 3.07 27.69
N TRP A 151 -2.87 2.68 26.65
CA TRP A 151 -1.80 3.49 26.09
C TRP A 151 -2.28 4.86 25.57
N LYS A 152 -3.39 4.89 24.83
CA LYS A 152 -3.94 6.14 24.30
C LYS A 152 -4.42 7.08 25.40
N ALA A 153 -5.00 6.53 26.47
CA ALA A 153 -5.49 7.29 27.61
C ALA A 153 -4.34 7.78 28.51
N SER A 154 -3.27 7.00 28.66
CA SER A 154 -2.13 7.35 29.52
C SER A 154 -1.15 8.31 28.86
N ALA A 155 -1.06 8.31 27.54
CA ALA A 155 -0.04 9.07 26.83
C ALA A 155 -0.57 10.43 26.34
N GLY A 156 -0.24 11.48 27.09
CA GLY A 156 -0.45 12.86 26.65
C GLY A 156 0.36 13.21 25.39
N GLY A 157 -0.18 14.09 24.55
CA GLY A 157 0.52 14.67 23.38
C GLY A 157 0.11 14.12 22.01
N LYS A 158 0.32 14.93 20.96
CA LYS A 158 0.12 14.51 19.55
C LYS A 158 1.18 13.46 19.18
N PRO A 159 0.85 12.47 18.31
CA PRO A 159 1.85 11.52 17.82
C PRO A 159 2.98 12.27 17.13
N ALA A 160 4.23 11.86 17.38
CA ALA A 160 5.35 12.36 16.61
C ALA A 160 5.14 12.04 15.12
N PRO A 161 5.36 13.00 14.19
CA PRO A 161 5.35 12.71 12.77
C PRO A 161 6.36 11.61 12.46
N PRO A 162 6.06 10.66 11.54
CA PRO A 162 7.06 9.72 11.10
C PRO A 162 8.21 10.49 10.45
N GLU A 163 9.44 10.25 10.91
CA GLU A 163 10.63 10.74 10.20
C GLU A 163 10.67 10.12 8.80
N PRO A 164 10.92 10.90 7.73
CA PRO A 164 11.15 10.32 6.42
C PRO A 164 12.38 9.43 6.51
N SER A 165 12.19 8.13 6.31
CA SER A 165 13.30 7.20 6.38
C SER A 165 14.27 7.47 5.24
N LYS A 166 15.55 7.07 5.40
CA LYS A 166 16.52 7.07 4.29
C LYS A 166 15.94 6.37 3.05
N LYS A 167 15.14 5.32 3.26
CA LYS A 167 14.42 4.58 2.20
C LYS A 167 13.39 5.45 1.48
N ASP A 168 12.68 6.34 2.17
CA ASP A 168 11.70 7.25 1.57
C ASP A 168 12.38 8.33 0.74
N LEU A 169 13.50 8.87 1.22
CA LEU A 169 14.32 9.82 0.48
C LEU A 169 14.91 9.18 -0.78
N GLU A 170 15.45 7.97 -0.67
CA GLU A 170 15.94 7.22 -1.83
C GLU A 170 14.81 6.81 -2.79
N ALA A 171 13.61 6.52 -2.29
CA ALA A 171 12.45 6.21 -3.12
C ALA A 171 11.98 7.45 -3.90
N LYS A 172 11.99 8.62 -3.25
CA LYS A 172 11.69 9.91 -3.88
C LYS A 172 12.72 10.23 -4.97
N ALA A 173 14.01 10.13 -4.66
CA ALA A 173 15.08 10.36 -5.65
C ALA A 173 14.97 9.40 -6.85
N ARG A 174 14.64 8.12 -6.61
CA ARG A 174 14.36 7.15 -7.68
C ARG A 174 13.14 7.53 -8.51
N ALA A 175 12.09 8.08 -7.89
CA ALA A 175 10.91 8.54 -8.62
C ALA A 175 11.22 9.77 -9.49
N GLU A 176 11.96 10.74 -8.95
CA GLU A 176 12.42 11.92 -9.67
C GLU A 176 13.31 11.54 -10.86
N ALA A 177 14.26 10.62 -10.67
CA ALA A 177 15.10 10.11 -11.76
C ALA A 177 14.28 9.42 -12.86
N ARG A 178 13.26 8.61 -12.49
CA ARG A 178 12.34 8.00 -13.47
C ARG A 178 11.56 9.05 -14.25
N ASN A 179 11.09 10.11 -13.59
CA ASN A 179 10.36 11.20 -14.24
C ASN A 179 11.29 11.98 -15.18
N ALA A 180 12.52 12.26 -14.77
CA ALA A 180 13.51 12.92 -15.62
C ALA A 180 13.82 12.11 -16.88
N ILE A 181 13.96 10.78 -16.75
CA ILE A 181 14.14 9.89 -17.91
C ILE A 181 12.87 9.89 -18.79
N ALA A 182 11.68 9.81 -18.19
CA ALA A 182 10.41 9.85 -18.90
C ALA A 182 10.25 11.11 -19.77
N GLU A 183 10.67 12.27 -19.26
CA GLU A 183 10.71 13.51 -20.03
C GLU A 183 11.81 13.50 -21.11
N ALA A 184 12.99 12.97 -20.78
CA ALA A 184 14.13 12.94 -21.71
C ALA A 184 13.94 11.99 -22.91
N ILE A 185 13.09 10.97 -22.80
CA ILE A 185 12.77 10.04 -23.89
C ILE A 185 11.51 10.44 -24.68
N ARG A 186 10.93 11.60 -24.39
CA ARG A 186 9.77 12.15 -25.10
C ARG A 186 10.24 13.17 -26.14
N THR A 187 9.82 13.01 -27.38
CA THR A 187 10.03 14.02 -28.42
C THR A 187 8.94 15.09 -28.37
N ALA A 188 9.11 16.16 -29.14
CA ALA A 188 7.97 17.00 -29.51
C ALA A 188 6.86 16.14 -30.18
N PRO A 189 5.59 16.55 -30.09
CA PRO A 189 4.46 15.80 -30.65
C PRO A 189 4.68 15.41 -32.12
N GLY A 190 4.57 14.11 -32.43
CA GLY A 190 4.70 13.58 -33.79
C GLY A 190 6.12 13.62 -34.37
N LYS A 191 7.15 13.83 -33.53
CA LYS A 191 8.57 13.85 -33.94
C LYS A 191 9.35 12.59 -33.54
N GLY A 192 8.66 11.58 -33.00
CA GLY A 192 9.20 10.26 -32.69
C GLY A 192 9.17 9.34 -33.90
N LEU A 193 8.78 8.09 -33.66
CA LEU A 193 8.71 7.05 -34.69
C LEU A 193 7.63 7.31 -35.72
N ARG A 194 7.95 7.01 -36.98
CA ARG A 194 6.97 6.97 -38.07
C ARG A 194 6.20 5.66 -38.05
N SER A 195 4.98 5.67 -38.58
CA SER A 195 4.12 4.47 -38.64
C SER A 195 4.74 3.32 -39.43
N ASP A 196 5.62 3.59 -40.40
CA ASP A 196 6.32 2.56 -41.19
C ASP A 196 7.45 1.87 -40.41
N GLU A 197 7.92 2.45 -39.30
CA GLU A 197 8.96 1.90 -38.43
C GLU A 197 8.40 1.01 -37.31
N VAL A 198 7.11 1.18 -37.00
CA VAL A 198 6.41 0.46 -35.93
C VAL A 198 5.80 -0.81 -36.50
N GLU A 199 6.11 -1.95 -35.88
CA GLU A 199 5.39 -3.20 -36.11
C GLU A 199 4.08 -3.20 -35.31
N GLY A 200 4.15 -2.80 -34.04
CA GLY A 200 2.97 -2.59 -33.20
C GLY A 200 3.30 -2.53 -31.72
N VAL A 201 2.28 -2.53 -30.88
CA VAL A 201 2.42 -2.59 -29.43
C VAL A 201 1.80 -3.89 -28.92
N LEU A 202 2.60 -4.74 -28.28
CA LEU A 202 2.09 -5.93 -27.59
C LEU A 202 1.67 -5.59 -26.17
N ASN A 203 0.51 -6.11 -25.78
CA ASN A 203 0.09 -6.18 -24.39
C ASN A 203 0.32 -7.60 -23.88
N ASP A 204 1.36 -7.80 -23.08
CA ASP A 204 1.59 -9.05 -22.35
C ASP A 204 1.08 -8.89 -20.93
N TRP A 205 0.33 -9.88 -20.44
CA TRP A 205 -0.16 -9.89 -19.07
C TRP A 205 0.09 -11.26 -18.47
N ARG A 206 0.41 -11.26 -17.18
CA ARG A 206 0.56 -12.50 -16.41
C ARG A 206 -0.11 -12.37 -15.06
N GLN A 207 -0.73 -13.46 -14.65
CA GLN A 207 -1.16 -13.64 -13.28
C GLN A 207 0.04 -13.98 -12.41
N VAL A 208 0.22 -13.21 -11.34
CA VAL A 208 1.24 -13.47 -10.33
C VAL A 208 0.52 -13.62 -9.00
N TYR A 209 0.66 -14.78 -8.37
CA TYR A 209 0.19 -14.96 -7.00
C TYR A 209 1.26 -14.44 -6.04
N GLU A 210 0.91 -13.37 -5.33
CA GLU A 210 1.73 -12.82 -4.25
C GLU A 210 1.03 -13.09 -2.90
N ILE A 211 1.70 -12.83 -1.78
CA ILE A 211 1.11 -12.94 -0.43
C ILE A 211 -0.11 -12.01 -0.28
N SER A 212 -0.16 -10.94 -1.07
CA SER A 212 -1.28 -10.00 -1.22
C SER A 212 -2.43 -10.53 -2.09
N GLY A 213 -2.35 -11.77 -2.56
CA GLY A 213 -3.32 -12.39 -3.46
C GLY A 213 -2.94 -12.30 -4.94
N LEU A 214 -3.89 -12.63 -5.81
CA LEU A 214 -3.72 -12.58 -7.26
C LEU A 214 -3.45 -11.15 -7.74
N GLN A 215 -2.29 -10.95 -8.37
CA GLN A 215 -1.89 -9.72 -9.05
C GLN A 215 -1.88 -9.96 -10.56
N TYR A 216 -2.17 -8.91 -11.31
CA TYR A 216 -2.00 -8.87 -12.76
C TYR A 216 -0.81 -7.97 -13.07
N HIS A 217 0.24 -8.56 -13.63
CA HIS A 217 1.40 -7.82 -14.12
C HIS A 217 1.23 -7.64 -15.62
N GLU A 218 0.93 -6.42 -16.04
CA GLU A 218 0.86 -6.01 -17.44
C GLU A 218 2.22 -5.42 -17.87
N THR A 219 2.67 -5.77 -19.06
CA THR A 219 3.87 -5.23 -19.68
C THR A 219 3.58 -4.93 -21.14
N LEU A 220 3.80 -3.68 -21.54
CA LEU A 220 3.66 -3.27 -22.92
C LEU A 220 5.01 -3.31 -23.64
N TYR A 221 5.05 -3.91 -24.82
CA TYR A 221 6.23 -3.92 -25.67
C TYR A 221 5.96 -3.15 -26.96
N LEU A 222 6.71 -2.08 -27.20
CA LEU A 222 6.77 -1.44 -28.52
C LEU A 222 7.67 -2.28 -29.41
N LEU A 223 7.11 -2.86 -30.48
CA LEU A 223 7.82 -3.62 -31.49
C LEU A 223 8.16 -2.72 -32.68
N LEU A 224 9.43 -2.71 -33.07
CA LEU A 224 9.92 -2.03 -34.27
C LEU A 224 10.15 -3.04 -35.39
N LYS A 225 9.97 -2.61 -36.65
CA LYS A 225 10.19 -3.48 -37.82
C LYS A 225 11.65 -3.89 -38.02
N ASP A 226 12.59 -3.22 -37.37
CA ASP A 226 14.01 -3.59 -37.35
C ASP A 226 14.31 -4.85 -36.49
N GLY A 227 13.29 -5.44 -35.86
CA GLY A 227 13.42 -6.62 -35.00
C GLY A 227 13.78 -6.29 -33.55
N THR A 228 13.78 -5.01 -33.16
CA THR A 228 13.97 -4.58 -31.77
C THR A 228 12.67 -4.22 -31.07
N ALA A 229 12.63 -4.42 -29.76
CA ALA A 229 11.48 -4.17 -28.91
C ALA A 229 11.89 -3.38 -27.67
N TYR A 230 11.03 -2.46 -27.23
CA TYR A 230 11.20 -1.68 -26.00
C TYR A 230 10.11 -2.03 -24.99
N SER A 231 10.50 -2.38 -23.76
CA SER A 231 9.58 -2.79 -22.69
C SER A 231 9.07 -1.64 -21.83
N ASP A 232 7.88 -1.82 -21.26
CA ASP A 232 7.16 -0.84 -20.42
C ASP A 232 6.93 0.50 -21.16
N VAL A 233 6.52 0.41 -22.43
CA VAL A 233 6.15 1.59 -23.21
C VAL A 233 4.83 2.18 -22.67
N TRP A 234 4.80 3.49 -22.48
CA TRP A 234 3.60 4.25 -22.07
C TRP A 234 3.39 5.51 -22.90
N LEU A 235 4.40 5.87 -23.71
CA LEU A 235 4.38 6.96 -24.67
C LEU A 235 3.82 6.46 -26.00
N PRO A 236 3.10 7.31 -26.76
CA PRO A 236 2.86 7.04 -28.16
C PRO A 236 4.21 6.86 -28.90
N PRO A 237 4.34 5.88 -29.81
CA PRO A 237 5.48 5.76 -30.71
C PRO A 237 5.82 7.07 -31.42
N GLU A 238 4.81 7.83 -31.84
CA GLU A 238 4.97 9.11 -32.55
C GLU A 238 5.58 10.22 -31.67
N ASP A 239 5.64 10.01 -30.36
CA ASP A 239 6.22 10.94 -29.38
C ASP A 239 7.44 10.30 -28.64
N PHE A 240 7.94 9.14 -29.10
CA PHE A 240 8.98 8.36 -28.44
C PHE A 240 10.37 8.55 -29.08
N ASP A 241 11.36 8.93 -28.26
CA ASP A 241 12.76 9.06 -28.69
C ASP A 241 13.52 7.73 -28.51
N VAL A 242 13.71 7.01 -29.61
CA VAL A 242 14.47 5.75 -29.64
C VAL A 242 15.94 5.96 -29.29
N ALA A 243 16.56 7.04 -29.74
CA ALA A 243 17.98 7.27 -29.52
C ALA A 243 18.25 7.59 -28.04
N ALA A 244 17.45 8.48 -27.46
CA ALA A 244 17.54 8.83 -26.04
C ALA A 244 17.23 7.62 -25.15
N SER A 245 16.19 6.84 -25.46
CA SER A 245 15.84 5.66 -24.66
C SER A 245 16.89 4.54 -24.78
N ARG A 246 17.52 4.32 -25.94
CA ARG A 246 18.65 3.38 -26.07
C ARG A 246 19.84 3.79 -25.20
N LYS A 247 20.10 5.10 -25.09
CA LYS A 247 21.19 5.65 -24.25
C LYS A 247 20.87 5.59 -22.75
N LEU A 248 19.66 5.99 -22.35
CA LEU A 248 19.27 6.16 -20.95
C LEU A 248 18.71 4.88 -20.32
N GLN A 249 18.16 3.97 -21.14
CA GLN A 249 17.48 2.75 -20.69
C GLN A 249 17.86 1.53 -21.56
N PRO A 250 19.16 1.23 -21.74
CA PRO A 250 19.60 0.13 -22.61
C PRO A 250 19.02 -1.23 -22.19
N GLY A 251 18.81 -1.46 -20.89
CA GLY A 251 18.24 -2.71 -20.37
C GLY A 251 16.76 -2.95 -20.71
N ARG A 252 16.06 -1.96 -21.29
CA ARG A 252 14.68 -2.13 -21.77
C ARG A 252 14.59 -2.60 -23.22
N TRP A 253 15.71 -2.55 -23.95
CA TRP A 253 15.78 -2.95 -25.34
C TRP A 253 16.06 -4.43 -25.48
N GLN A 254 15.28 -5.09 -26.33
CA GLN A 254 15.31 -6.52 -26.58
C GLN A 254 15.20 -6.77 -28.09
N GLN A 255 15.51 -7.98 -28.52
CA GLN A 255 15.15 -8.44 -29.85
C GLN A 255 13.81 -9.17 -29.80
N TRP A 256 13.03 -9.09 -30.87
CA TRP A 256 11.79 -9.83 -31.00
C TRP A 256 11.74 -10.60 -32.31
N ARG A 257 10.90 -11.64 -32.33
CA ARG A 257 10.49 -12.34 -33.55
C ARG A 257 9.10 -12.93 -33.38
N TYR A 258 8.43 -13.21 -34.49
CA TYR A 258 7.20 -14.00 -34.49
C TYR A 258 7.52 -15.42 -35.00
N ARG A 259 7.27 -16.44 -34.17
CA ARG A 259 7.57 -17.83 -34.51
C ARG A 259 6.54 -18.79 -33.93
N ASN A 260 6.09 -19.75 -34.73
CA ASN A 260 5.12 -20.78 -34.33
C ASN A 260 3.86 -20.17 -33.67
N GLY A 261 3.33 -19.09 -34.24
CA GLY A 261 2.09 -18.47 -33.76
C GLY A 261 2.20 -17.60 -32.50
N ALA A 262 3.42 -17.27 -32.01
CA ALA A 262 3.57 -16.34 -30.90
C ALA A 262 4.80 -15.43 -31.06
N TYR A 263 4.78 -14.32 -30.33
CA TYR A 263 5.92 -13.43 -30.20
C TYR A 263 6.93 -14.01 -29.21
N GLU A 264 8.21 -13.86 -29.53
CA GLU A 264 9.32 -14.26 -28.66
C GLU A 264 10.25 -13.07 -28.47
N LEU A 265 10.76 -12.89 -27.25
CA LEU A 265 11.71 -11.83 -26.90
C LEU A 265 13.05 -12.42 -26.49
N ARG A 266 14.15 -11.72 -26.80
CA ARG A 266 15.49 -12.06 -26.35
C ARG A 266 16.15 -10.81 -25.78
N GLY A 267 16.48 -10.85 -24.49
CA GLY A 267 17.16 -9.76 -23.79
C GLY A 267 18.65 -9.73 -24.08
N SER A 268 19.28 -8.57 -23.88
CA SER A 268 20.73 -8.41 -24.02
C SER A 268 21.53 -9.22 -22.99
N GLU A 269 20.97 -9.44 -21.80
CA GLU A 269 21.63 -10.18 -20.70
C GLU A 269 21.39 -11.71 -20.75
N LYS A 270 20.35 -12.16 -21.45
CA LYS A 270 19.98 -13.59 -21.54
C LYS A 270 19.79 -13.98 -23.00
N ASP A 271 20.72 -14.76 -23.53
CA ASP A 271 20.70 -15.28 -24.91
C ASP A 271 19.71 -16.44 -25.10
N SER A 272 18.49 -16.28 -24.60
CA SER A 272 17.41 -17.27 -24.72
C SER A 272 16.13 -16.58 -25.15
N TRP A 273 15.48 -17.13 -26.16
CA TRP A 273 14.16 -16.66 -26.62
C TRP A 273 13.08 -17.03 -25.59
N ARG A 274 12.42 -16.01 -25.04
CA ARG A 274 11.26 -16.15 -24.16
C ARG A 274 9.98 -15.98 -24.97
N ARG A 275 9.17 -17.02 -25.01
CA ARG A 275 7.86 -17.01 -25.67
C ARG A 275 6.82 -16.25 -24.85
N LEU A 276 6.07 -15.36 -25.49
CA LEU A 276 4.96 -14.60 -24.90
C LEU A 276 3.63 -15.22 -25.33
N SER A 277 3.18 -16.25 -24.61
CA SER A 277 1.98 -17.02 -24.98
C SER A 277 0.65 -16.31 -24.74
N GLN A 278 0.64 -15.25 -23.92
CA GLN A 278 -0.56 -14.50 -23.55
C GLN A 278 -0.59 -13.08 -24.16
N ALA A 279 0.43 -12.72 -24.94
CA ALA A 279 0.53 -11.38 -25.50
C ALA A 279 -0.43 -11.19 -26.67
N THR A 280 -1.12 -10.05 -26.67
CA THR A 280 -2.00 -9.62 -27.76
C THR A 280 -1.42 -8.39 -28.46
N LEU A 281 -1.45 -8.40 -29.79
CA LEU A 281 -1.07 -7.23 -30.58
C LEU A 281 -2.20 -6.20 -30.55
N GLY A 282 -1.87 -4.96 -30.19
CA GLY A 282 -2.78 -3.85 -30.25
C GLY A 282 -3.06 -3.40 -31.68
N THR A 283 -4.24 -2.82 -31.91
CA THR A 283 -4.60 -2.16 -33.16
C THR A 283 -4.64 -0.65 -32.93
N PRO A 284 -3.90 0.16 -33.71
CA PRO A 284 -3.95 1.62 -33.59
C PRO A 284 -5.33 2.15 -34.00
N ALA A 285 -5.68 3.33 -33.51
CA ALA A 285 -6.90 4.01 -33.93
C ALA A 285 -6.82 4.50 -35.37
N ARG A 286 -7.98 4.60 -36.02
CA ARG A 286 -8.07 5.44 -37.22
C ARG A 286 -8.00 6.91 -36.81
N ARG A 287 -7.46 7.74 -37.71
CA ARG A 287 -7.46 9.18 -37.53
C ARG A 287 -8.89 9.69 -37.37
N ASP A 288 -9.11 10.48 -36.33
CA ASP A 288 -10.39 11.06 -35.93
C ASP A 288 -11.49 10.04 -35.65
N GLU A 289 -11.12 8.79 -35.32
CA GLU A 289 -12.06 7.78 -34.85
C GLU A 289 -12.89 8.29 -33.66
N ARG A 290 -14.17 7.92 -33.63
CA ARG A 290 -15.11 8.29 -32.57
C ARG A 290 -15.51 7.06 -31.78
N LEU A 291 -15.20 7.11 -30.49
CA LEU A 291 -15.64 6.17 -29.48
C LEU A 291 -16.95 6.67 -28.87
N SER A 292 -17.85 5.75 -28.57
CA SER A 292 -19.17 6.04 -27.98
C SER A 292 -19.49 5.06 -26.84
N LYS A 293 -18.48 4.78 -26.02
CA LYS A 293 -18.51 3.72 -25.00
C LYS A 293 -17.82 4.17 -23.72
N ALA A 294 -18.16 3.51 -22.62
CA ALA A 294 -17.48 3.67 -21.34
C ALA A 294 -16.47 2.54 -21.16
N TYR A 295 -15.26 2.88 -20.72
CA TYR A 295 -14.20 1.91 -20.45
C TYR A 295 -13.74 2.04 -19.02
N VAL A 296 -13.47 0.92 -18.37
CA VAL A 296 -13.17 0.83 -16.94
C VAL A 296 -11.85 0.11 -16.69
N HIS A 297 -11.02 0.71 -15.85
CA HIS A 297 -9.84 0.08 -15.26
C HIS A 297 -10.11 -0.14 -13.77
N SER A 298 -9.85 -1.35 -13.27
CA SER A 298 -10.00 -1.68 -11.86
C SER A 298 -8.68 -2.18 -11.29
N LYS A 299 -8.30 -1.65 -10.13
CA LYS A 299 -7.13 -2.08 -9.37
C LYS A 299 -7.54 -2.47 -7.97
N PHE A 300 -7.26 -3.72 -7.62
CA PHE A 300 -7.49 -4.26 -6.29
C PHE A 300 -6.15 -4.48 -5.60
N ALA A 301 -6.07 -4.10 -4.33
CA ALA A 301 -4.95 -4.45 -3.47
C ALA A 301 -5.52 -5.07 -2.21
N ASN A 302 -5.15 -6.32 -1.93
CA ASN A 302 -5.46 -6.99 -0.68
C ASN A 302 -4.18 -7.08 0.14
N ARG A 303 -4.27 -6.81 1.44
CA ARG A 303 -3.11 -6.76 2.36
C ARG A 303 -3.21 -7.83 3.45
N GLY A 304 -3.71 -9.02 3.11
CA GLY A 304 -3.63 -10.21 3.96
C GLY A 304 -4.06 -9.98 5.41
N GLY A 305 -5.34 -9.62 5.61
CA GLY A 305 -5.91 -9.37 6.95
C GLY A 305 -5.75 -7.94 7.49
N LEU A 306 -4.99 -7.06 6.82
CA LEU A 306 -4.82 -5.64 7.20
C LEU A 306 -5.76 -4.68 6.47
N GLY A 307 -6.60 -5.21 5.59
CA GLY A 307 -7.59 -4.48 4.81
C GLY A 307 -7.33 -4.59 3.32
N GLY A 308 -8.14 -3.89 2.54
CA GLY A 308 -8.05 -3.88 1.09
C GLY A 308 -8.49 -2.57 0.49
N SER A 309 -8.06 -2.32 -0.74
CA SER A 309 -8.55 -1.20 -1.54
C SER A 309 -9.02 -1.69 -2.90
N ALA A 310 -10.18 -1.20 -3.33
CA ALA A 310 -10.66 -1.33 -4.69
C ALA A 310 -10.69 0.07 -5.29
N ASN A 311 -9.97 0.29 -6.39
CA ASN A 311 -10.01 1.55 -7.13
C ASN A 311 -10.49 1.27 -8.54
N GLN A 312 -11.32 2.14 -9.05
CA GLN A 312 -11.89 2.07 -10.37
C GLN A 312 -11.73 3.43 -11.05
N TRP A 313 -11.29 3.43 -12.29
CA TRP A 313 -11.23 4.60 -13.16
C TRP A 313 -12.07 4.32 -14.39
N THR A 314 -12.95 5.24 -14.75
CA THR A 314 -13.81 5.11 -15.93
C THR A 314 -13.56 6.29 -16.85
N ILE A 315 -13.43 6.01 -18.15
CA ILE A 315 -13.42 7.02 -19.20
C ILE A 315 -14.67 6.80 -20.05
N PHE A 316 -15.52 7.82 -20.13
CA PHE A 316 -16.71 7.85 -20.94
C PHE A 316 -16.41 8.61 -22.22
N PHE A 317 -16.39 7.93 -23.35
CA PHE A 317 -16.27 8.58 -24.66
C PHE A 317 -17.65 8.78 -25.28
N ARG A 318 -17.86 9.97 -25.85
CA ARG A 318 -19.06 10.34 -26.57
C ARG A 318 -18.76 10.41 -28.07
N GLY A 319 -19.77 10.07 -28.88
CA GLY A 319 -19.65 10.03 -30.34
C GLY A 319 -19.40 11.39 -31.00
N ASP A 320 -19.58 12.48 -30.26
CA ASP A 320 -19.28 13.85 -30.68
C ASP A 320 -17.79 14.24 -30.51
N GLY A 321 -16.96 13.35 -29.95
CA GLY A 321 -15.55 13.64 -29.68
C GLY A 321 -15.28 14.21 -28.28
N ARG A 322 -16.30 14.24 -27.41
CA ARG A 322 -16.14 14.58 -25.99
C ARG A 322 -15.78 13.35 -25.15
N TYR A 323 -15.06 13.56 -24.06
CA TYR A 323 -14.87 12.54 -23.04
C TYR A 323 -15.10 13.09 -21.63
N GLU A 324 -15.38 12.20 -20.70
CA GLU A 324 -15.44 12.47 -19.26
C GLU A 324 -14.71 11.36 -18.50
N GLU A 325 -13.92 11.73 -17.51
CA GLU A 325 -13.24 10.81 -16.60
C GLU A 325 -13.94 10.81 -15.24
N SER A 326 -14.01 9.62 -14.63
CA SER A 326 -14.36 9.50 -13.22
C SER A 326 -13.48 8.48 -12.54
N SER A 327 -13.29 8.68 -11.24
CA SER A 327 -12.63 7.71 -10.39
C SER A 327 -13.48 7.44 -9.16
N TYR A 328 -13.38 6.21 -8.67
CA TYR A 328 -13.99 5.76 -7.44
C TYR A 328 -13.02 4.83 -6.73
N GLY A 329 -12.81 5.04 -5.44
CA GLY A 329 -11.98 4.17 -4.64
C GLY A 329 -12.64 3.88 -3.30
N ILE A 330 -12.65 2.62 -2.90
CA ILE A 330 -13.01 2.18 -1.56
C ILE A 330 -11.77 1.62 -0.89
N GLN A 331 -11.60 1.93 0.39
CA GLN A 331 -10.64 1.32 1.26
C GLN A 331 -11.39 0.77 2.48
N GLY A 332 -11.11 -0.49 2.82
CA GLY A 332 -11.74 -1.18 3.93
C GLY A 332 -10.73 -1.59 4.99
N THR A 333 -11.18 -1.59 6.23
CA THR A 333 -10.46 -2.16 7.37
C THR A 333 -10.25 -3.66 7.23
N GLY A 334 -9.11 -4.15 7.72
CA GLY A 334 -8.79 -5.58 7.77
C GLY A 334 -9.35 -6.29 8.98
N THR A 335 -9.18 -7.61 9.02
CA THR A 335 -9.54 -8.47 10.15
C THR A 335 -8.84 -8.04 11.45
N VAL A 336 -7.64 -7.44 11.36
CA VAL A 336 -6.93 -6.89 12.52
C VAL A 336 -7.63 -5.66 13.09
N GLN A 337 -8.08 -4.72 12.25
CA GLN A 337 -8.80 -3.53 12.69
C GLN A 337 -10.24 -3.86 13.13
N ALA A 338 -10.93 -4.74 12.40
CA ALA A 338 -12.25 -5.25 12.77
C ALA A 338 -12.21 -6.02 14.10
N GLY A 339 -11.15 -6.78 14.34
CA GLY A 339 -10.88 -7.42 15.64
C GLY A 339 -10.58 -6.43 16.77
N ASN A 340 -10.21 -5.18 16.47
CA ASN A 340 -10.03 -4.09 17.45
C ASN A 340 -11.32 -3.29 17.72
N GLY A 341 -12.48 -3.87 17.38
CA GLY A 341 -13.79 -3.25 17.54
C GLY A 341 -13.99 -2.01 16.67
N TYR A 342 -13.19 -1.84 15.61
CA TYR A 342 -13.30 -0.76 14.64
C TYR A 342 -13.49 -1.33 13.24
N THR A 343 -14.70 -1.24 12.71
CA THR A 343 -15.00 -1.51 11.31
C THR A 343 -15.21 -0.20 10.59
N GLY A 344 -14.22 0.18 9.78
CA GLY A 344 -14.26 1.41 9.00
C GLY A 344 -14.08 1.16 7.52
N GLY A 345 -14.67 2.05 6.73
CA GLY A 345 -14.48 2.14 5.30
C GLY A 345 -14.39 3.60 4.90
N SER A 346 -13.50 3.91 3.98
CA SER A 346 -13.52 5.19 3.28
C SER A 346 -13.80 4.95 1.82
N SER A 347 -14.64 5.80 1.26
CA SER A 347 -14.80 5.90 -0.18
C SER A 347 -14.46 7.31 -0.64
N ARG A 348 -13.91 7.38 -1.84
CA ARG A 348 -13.56 8.63 -2.50
C ARG A 348 -13.98 8.52 -3.94
N GLY A 349 -14.41 9.63 -4.52
CA GLY A 349 -14.66 9.69 -5.94
C GLY A 349 -14.31 11.06 -6.49
N SER A 350 -14.02 11.09 -7.77
CA SER A 350 -13.84 12.32 -8.53
C SER A 350 -14.53 12.18 -9.87
N SER A 351 -15.10 13.29 -10.33
CA SER A 351 -15.83 13.36 -11.59
C SER A 351 -15.97 14.83 -11.99
N LYS A 352 -16.58 15.07 -13.15
CA LYS A 352 -17.01 16.40 -13.57
C LYS A 352 -17.93 17.09 -12.56
N GLN A 353 -18.72 16.35 -11.78
CA GLN A 353 -19.62 16.91 -10.75
C GLN A 353 -18.88 17.32 -9.46
N GLY A 354 -17.61 16.94 -9.36
CA GLY A 354 -16.69 17.30 -8.30
C GLY A 354 -16.07 16.11 -7.62
N SER A 355 -15.30 16.41 -6.57
CA SER A 355 -14.61 15.42 -5.75
C SER A 355 -15.32 15.23 -4.42
N TRP A 356 -15.38 13.99 -3.98
CA TRP A 356 -15.97 13.65 -2.70
C TRP A 356 -15.15 12.60 -1.99
N SER A 357 -15.21 12.63 -0.67
CA SER A 357 -14.75 11.55 0.19
C SER A 357 -15.73 11.37 1.32
N SER A 358 -16.03 10.14 1.66
CA SER A 358 -16.79 9.80 2.86
C SER A 358 -16.04 8.72 3.63
N GLY A 359 -15.99 8.90 4.93
CA GLY A 359 -15.46 7.92 5.86
C GLY A 359 -16.56 7.53 6.83
N SER A 360 -16.80 6.24 6.97
CA SER A 360 -17.61 5.68 8.04
C SER A 360 -16.76 4.73 8.87
N GLY A 361 -17.02 4.71 10.18
CA GLY A 361 -16.37 3.81 11.11
C GLY A 361 -17.35 3.47 12.20
N SER A 362 -17.54 2.19 12.49
CA SER A 362 -18.30 1.73 13.64
C SER A 362 -17.32 1.29 14.71
N GLN A 363 -17.57 1.73 15.95
CA GLN A 363 -16.85 1.25 17.11
C GLN A 363 -17.78 0.40 17.97
N THR A 364 -17.50 -0.90 18.10
CA THR A 364 -18.29 -1.79 18.96
C THR A 364 -17.75 -1.70 20.39
N GLY A 365 -18.20 -0.70 21.15
CA GLY A 365 -17.92 -0.55 22.58
C GLY A 365 -18.81 0.50 23.26
N PRO A 366 -19.09 0.41 24.58
CA PRO A 366 -19.97 1.35 25.26
C PRO A 366 -19.32 2.74 25.34
N GLY A 367 -19.98 3.75 24.77
CA GLY A 367 -19.54 5.16 24.81
C GLY A 367 -18.84 5.71 23.55
N GLY A 368 -18.79 4.96 22.44
CA GLY A 368 -18.19 5.44 21.20
C GLY A 368 -19.12 6.34 20.39
N THR A 369 -18.87 7.65 20.33
CA THR A 369 -19.48 8.53 19.33
C THR A 369 -18.73 8.40 18.01
N VAL A 370 -19.42 7.97 16.96
CA VAL A 370 -18.88 7.91 15.60
C VAL A 370 -18.96 9.30 14.97
N SER A 371 -17.82 9.88 14.59
CA SER A 371 -17.81 11.00 13.65
C SER A 371 -17.63 10.46 12.23
N SER A 372 -18.73 10.35 11.47
CA SER A 372 -18.66 10.17 10.03
C SER A 372 -18.38 11.54 9.40
N GLY A 373 -17.30 11.65 8.64
CA GLY A 373 -16.98 12.86 7.90
C GLY A 373 -17.23 12.63 6.42
N SER A 374 -18.04 13.49 5.81
CA SER A 374 -18.07 13.64 4.35
C SER A 374 -17.47 15.00 3.99
N THR A 375 -16.57 15.00 3.03
CA THR A 375 -16.10 16.23 2.40
C THR A 375 -16.46 16.16 0.94
N GLN A 376 -17.22 17.15 0.48
CA GLN A 376 -17.57 17.31 -0.92
C GLN A 376 -17.07 18.66 -1.37
N THR A 377 -16.26 18.66 -2.41
CA THR A 377 -15.85 19.87 -3.10
C THR A 377 -16.53 19.83 -4.46
N ARG A 378 -17.27 20.90 -4.77
CA ARG A 378 -17.72 21.12 -6.15
C ARG A 378 -16.58 21.76 -6.90
N ASN A 379 -16.32 21.24 -8.08
CA ASN A 379 -15.40 21.78 -9.05
C ASN A 379 -16.25 22.07 -10.30
N ASP A 380 -15.83 22.98 -11.15
CA ASP A 380 -16.49 23.23 -12.44
C ASP A 380 -16.40 22.03 -13.41
N GLY A 381 -15.71 20.97 -13.01
CA GLY A 381 -15.52 19.73 -13.75
C GLY A 381 -14.50 19.83 -14.87
N SER A 382 -13.84 20.99 -15.02
CA SER A 382 -12.96 21.29 -16.14
C SER A 382 -11.71 20.40 -16.20
N ASP A 383 -11.30 19.81 -15.07
CA ASP A 383 -10.18 18.86 -15.00
C ASP A 383 -10.52 17.43 -15.49
N TYR A 384 -11.82 17.09 -15.56
CA TYR A 384 -12.29 15.71 -15.77
C TYR A 384 -13.06 15.52 -17.07
N ALA A 385 -13.10 16.52 -17.92
CA ALA A 385 -13.80 16.47 -19.19
C ALA A 385 -13.05 17.27 -20.24
N GLY A 386 -13.32 16.96 -21.50
CA GLY A 386 -12.64 17.62 -22.60
C GLY A 386 -13.03 17.05 -23.95
N ASN A 387 -12.30 17.47 -24.97
CA ASN A 387 -12.33 16.86 -26.29
C ASN A 387 -11.18 15.85 -26.41
N TYR A 388 -11.37 14.83 -27.23
CA TYR A 388 -10.30 13.90 -27.58
C TYR A 388 -10.15 13.77 -29.09
N ARG A 389 -8.91 13.47 -29.51
CA ARG A 389 -8.58 13.12 -30.89
C ARG A 389 -7.75 11.86 -30.92
N LEU A 390 -8.13 10.93 -31.80
CA LEU A 390 -7.40 9.70 -32.05
C LEU A 390 -6.62 9.83 -33.36
N ASP A 391 -5.36 9.38 -33.36
CA ASP A 391 -4.50 9.38 -34.54
C ASP A 391 -3.40 8.32 -34.36
N GLY A 392 -3.55 7.17 -35.04
CA GLY A 392 -2.61 6.07 -34.92
C GLY A 392 -2.54 5.52 -33.49
N TRP A 393 -1.35 5.53 -32.90
CA TRP A 393 -1.10 5.06 -31.54
C TRP A 393 -1.27 6.16 -30.49
N THR A 394 -1.80 7.32 -30.86
CA THR A 394 -1.98 8.45 -29.95
C THR A 394 -3.46 8.73 -29.69
N ILE A 395 -3.78 8.93 -28.42
CA ILE A 395 -4.94 9.73 -28.00
C ILE A 395 -4.46 11.06 -27.44
N GLU A 396 -5.00 12.15 -27.99
CA GLU A 396 -4.81 13.50 -27.49
C GLU A 396 -6.06 13.93 -26.74
N PHE A 397 -5.87 14.38 -25.50
CA PHE A 397 -6.92 14.95 -24.66
C PHE A 397 -6.71 16.46 -24.55
N GLN A 398 -7.71 17.22 -24.96
CA GLN A 398 -7.80 18.66 -24.76
C GLN A 398 -8.78 18.88 -23.61
N ILE A 399 -8.21 19.03 -22.42
CA ILE A 399 -8.94 19.11 -21.15
C ILE A 399 -9.59 20.49 -21.05
N ASP A 400 -10.82 20.57 -20.53
CA ASP A 400 -11.59 21.82 -20.46
C ASP A 400 -10.88 22.92 -19.62
N ASN A 401 -9.94 22.55 -18.74
CA ASN A 401 -9.06 23.47 -18.03
C ASN A 401 -7.94 24.11 -18.89
N GLY A 402 -7.91 23.82 -20.19
CA GLY A 402 -6.92 24.33 -21.15
C GLY A 402 -5.64 23.48 -21.30
N LYS A 403 -5.46 22.42 -20.49
CA LYS A 403 -4.31 21.52 -20.62
C LYS A 403 -4.53 20.55 -21.78
N THR A 404 -3.44 20.26 -22.52
CA THR A 404 -3.43 19.21 -23.54
C THR A 404 -2.48 18.10 -23.12
N THR A 405 -2.91 16.85 -23.25
CA THR A 405 -2.06 15.68 -22.97
C THR A 405 -2.14 14.67 -24.10
N ARG A 406 -1.01 14.01 -24.41
CA ARG A 406 -0.91 12.96 -25.43
C ARG A 406 -0.47 11.67 -24.76
N LYS A 407 -1.25 10.60 -24.97
CA LYS A 407 -1.06 9.29 -24.34
C LYS A 407 -1.07 8.19 -25.40
N LEU A 408 -0.33 7.12 -25.12
CA LEU A 408 -0.41 5.89 -25.92
C LEU A 408 -1.87 5.42 -26.00
N PHE A 409 -2.30 4.98 -27.16
CA PHE A 409 -3.63 4.44 -27.40
C PHE A 409 -3.57 3.23 -28.34
N PHE A 410 -4.36 2.19 -28.04
CA PHE A 410 -4.68 1.13 -28.98
C PHE A 410 -5.89 0.31 -28.50
N HIS A 411 -6.54 -0.35 -29.44
CA HIS A 411 -7.55 -1.39 -29.17
C HIS A 411 -6.88 -2.75 -28.95
N SER A 412 -7.41 -3.58 -28.06
CA SER A 412 -6.97 -4.99 -27.94
C SER A 412 -8.12 -5.89 -27.45
N GLY A 413 -8.61 -6.81 -28.30
CA GLY A 413 -9.82 -7.56 -27.94
C GLY A 413 -11.02 -6.64 -27.67
N THR A 414 -11.62 -6.73 -26.48
CA THR A 414 -12.83 -5.96 -26.11
C THR A 414 -12.56 -4.62 -25.41
N GLY A 415 -11.30 -4.26 -25.14
CA GLY A 415 -10.95 -3.03 -24.43
C GLY A 415 -10.03 -2.11 -25.21
N ILE A 416 -9.49 -1.12 -24.50
CA ILE A 416 -8.51 -0.15 -25.00
C ILE A 416 -7.37 0.01 -24.00
N ASN A 417 -6.20 0.38 -24.49
CA ASN A 417 -5.14 0.92 -23.64
C ASN A 417 -5.12 2.44 -23.75
N VAL A 418 -4.92 3.14 -22.64
CA VAL A 418 -4.72 4.59 -22.58
C VAL A 418 -3.55 4.90 -21.66
N GLY A 419 -2.46 5.43 -22.20
CA GLY A 419 -1.27 5.86 -21.46
C GLY A 419 -0.58 4.74 -20.68
N GLY A 420 -0.59 3.52 -21.21
CA GLY A 420 -0.01 2.35 -20.54
C GLY A 420 -0.98 1.60 -19.63
N THR A 421 -2.22 2.06 -19.49
CA THR A 421 -3.23 1.42 -18.63
C THR A 421 -4.29 0.71 -19.47
N TRP A 422 -4.56 -0.56 -19.16
CA TRP A 422 -5.63 -1.32 -19.77
C TRP A 422 -7.01 -0.96 -19.21
N TYR A 423 -7.99 -0.70 -20.08
CA TYR A 423 -9.39 -0.49 -19.74
C TYR A 423 -10.28 -1.48 -20.50
N SER A 424 -11.10 -2.23 -19.77
CA SER A 424 -12.12 -3.09 -20.36
C SER A 424 -13.36 -2.30 -20.73
N LEU A 425 -14.10 -2.73 -21.74
CA LEU A 425 -15.45 -2.19 -22.00
C LEU A 425 -16.32 -2.37 -20.75
N LYS A 426 -16.96 -1.28 -20.31
CA LYS A 426 -17.92 -1.32 -19.21
C LYS A 426 -19.23 -1.92 -19.76
N SER A 427 -19.57 -3.11 -19.27
CA SER A 427 -20.80 -3.83 -19.59
C SER A 427 -22.05 -3.11 -19.12
#